data_AF-A0A387B187-F1
#
_entry.id   AF-A0A387B187-F1
#
_cell.length_a   1.000
_cell.length_b   1.000
_cell.length_c   1.000
_cell.angle_alpha   90.00
_cell.angle_beta   90.00
_cell.angle_gamma   90.00
#
_symmetry.space_group_name_H-M   'P 1'
#
loop_
_entity.id
_entity.type
_entity.pdbx_description
1 polymer ?
#
loop_
_entity_poly.entity_id
_entity_poly.type
_entity_poly.pdbx_seq_one_letter_code
_entity_poly.pdbx_strand_id
1 'polypeptide(L)'
;MPRPAPVVAPKVHGHAARALVLGAAVAVAVGGFGAADAGADRLEPVAFTTPAAPAVATASTASDPVAALREATEAARTAHAAAAGHVLDESAREALAADIAAAEAGAERVRLLAALGGGVEGASDGGSAALVERLGQGVERLDAAVAAWEAEQARLAAEAAARAAQLAAQQAAGRTVAAGTGRVQAIGPYVESIWTTGGQAEVDACRGSVNFANIAAYLGGAFYAAEHWSCGGRAWSGLGTGARVDIPGYGSFQVAGRVGGLAYGSDASAVPAGYDGYYQTCVGGSASNMTVWLLTRVG
;
A
#
# COMPACT_ATOMS: atom_id res chain seq x y z
N MET A 1 46.03 14.42 -20.56
CA MET A 1 44.64 14.00 -20.28
C MET A 1 43.89 15.18 -19.69
N PRO A 2 42.82 15.69 -20.31
CA PRO A 2 42.11 16.87 -19.81
C PRO A 2 41.28 16.53 -18.57
N ARG A 3 41.29 17.43 -17.57
CA ARG A 3 40.45 17.34 -16.37
C ARG A 3 38.97 17.53 -16.74
N PRO A 4 38.04 16.72 -16.22
CA PRO A 4 36.61 16.97 -16.41
C PRO A 4 36.18 18.25 -15.68
N ALA A 5 35.34 19.04 -16.35
CA ALA A 5 34.76 20.26 -15.81
C ALA A 5 33.77 19.93 -14.66
N PRO A 6 33.64 20.81 -13.65
CA PRO A 6 32.74 20.59 -12.53
C PRO A 6 31.27 20.66 -12.98
N VAL A 7 30.49 19.66 -12.57
CA VAL A 7 29.03 19.62 -12.73
C VAL A 7 28.42 20.58 -11.70
N VAL A 8 27.72 21.61 -12.18
CA VAL A 8 26.96 22.53 -11.34
C VAL A 8 25.63 21.87 -10.99
N ALA A 9 25.43 21.53 -9.72
CA ALA A 9 24.16 20.99 -9.23
C ALA A 9 23.07 22.08 -9.22
N PRO A 10 21.81 21.75 -9.56
CA PRO A 10 20.71 22.70 -9.52
C PRO A 10 20.39 23.11 -8.08
N LYS A 11 20.22 24.43 -7.86
CA LYS A 11 19.69 24.99 -6.62
C LYS A 11 18.23 24.56 -6.46
N VAL A 12 17.97 23.66 -5.53
CA VAL A 12 16.61 23.35 -5.07
C VAL A 12 16.25 24.40 -4.02
N HIS A 13 15.25 25.22 -4.31
CA HIS A 13 14.70 26.18 -3.34
C HIS A 13 13.89 25.41 -2.29
N GLY A 14 14.50 25.20 -1.13
CA GLY A 14 13.83 24.63 0.04
C GLY A 14 12.85 25.63 0.62
N HIS A 15 11.56 25.34 0.51
CA HIS A 15 10.56 25.93 1.39
C HIS A 15 10.66 25.25 2.75
N ALA A 16 11.21 25.97 3.73
CA ALA A 16 11.23 25.57 5.12
C ALA A 16 9.80 25.63 5.68
N ALA A 17 9.14 24.47 5.77
CA ALA A 17 7.92 24.34 6.55
C ALA A 17 8.31 23.96 7.99
N ARG A 18 8.10 24.90 8.91
CA ARG A 18 8.25 24.71 10.35
C ARG A 18 7.21 23.71 10.84
N ALA A 19 7.69 22.58 11.37
CA ALA A 19 6.86 21.65 12.12
C ALA A 19 6.42 22.31 13.45
N LEU A 20 5.10 22.42 13.64
CA LEU A 20 4.51 22.72 14.92
C LEU A 20 3.48 21.62 15.20
N VAL A 21 3.90 20.68 16.05
CA VAL A 21 3.06 19.57 16.53
C VAL A 21 2.14 20.14 17.59
N LEU A 22 0.85 20.17 17.29
CA LEU A 22 -0.22 20.43 18.25
C LEU A 22 -1.23 19.29 18.10
N GLY A 23 -1.15 18.33 19.02
CA GLY A 23 -2.11 17.25 19.12
C GLY A 23 -3.47 17.81 19.54
N ALA A 24 -4.47 17.65 18.68
CA ALA A 24 -5.86 17.90 19.00
C ALA A 24 -6.63 16.58 18.89
N ALA A 25 -7.07 16.05 20.03
CA ALA A 25 -8.06 15.00 20.06
C ALA A 25 -9.41 15.60 19.64
N VAL A 26 -9.91 15.23 18.47
CA VAL A 26 -11.25 15.62 18.01
C VAL A 26 -12.22 14.52 18.40
N ALA A 27 -13.06 14.79 19.39
CA ALA A 27 -14.23 13.98 19.70
C ALA A 27 -15.29 14.24 18.62
N VAL A 28 -15.56 13.24 17.78
CA VAL A 28 -16.63 13.30 16.78
C VAL A 28 -17.96 13.04 17.48
N ALA A 29 -18.74 14.11 17.68
CA ALA A 29 -20.15 14.01 18.03
C ALA A 29 -20.94 13.69 16.75
N VAL A 30 -21.34 12.43 16.58
CA VAL A 30 -22.28 12.00 15.54
C VAL A 30 -23.67 12.52 15.92
N GLY A 31 -24.01 13.71 15.42
CA GLY A 31 -25.36 14.25 15.47
C GLY A 31 -26.23 13.51 14.47
N GLY A 32 -27.06 12.58 14.96
CA GLY A 32 -28.01 11.82 14.14
C GLY A 32 -29.08 12.73 13.53
N PHE A 33 -29.13 12.80 12.20
CA PHE A 33 -30.34 13.18 11.50
C PHE A 33 -31.28 11.98 11.50
N GLY A 34 -32.31 12.05 12.34
CA GLY A 34 -33.38 11.07 12.38
C GLY A 34 -34.09 10.98 11.03
N ALA A 35 -34.27 9.74 10.55
CA ALA A 35 -35.22 9.44 9.49
C ALA A 35 -36.61 9.82 10.00
N ALA A 36 -37.19 10.88 9.44
CA ALA A 36 -38.58 11.21 9.68
C ALA A 36 -39.46 10.16 8.98
N ASP A 37 -40.27 9.47 9.77
CA ASP A 37 -41.33 8.56 9.32
C ASP A 37 -42.24 9.28 8.31
N ALA A 38 -42.29 8.77 7.08
CA ALA A 38 -43.17 9.27 6.04
C ALA A 38 -44.59 8.72 6.25
N GLY A 39 -45.40 9.45 7.02
CA GLY A 39 -46.84 9.25 7.07
C GLY A 39 -47.45 9.51 5.69
N ALA A 40 -48.11 8.49 5.13
CA ALA A 40 -48.82 8.58 3.87
C ALA A 40 -50.14 9.35 4.04
N ASP A 41 -50.07 10.68 4.00
CA ASP A 41 -51.25 11.53 3.91
C ASP A 41 -51.74 11.64 2.46
N ARG A 42 -53.05 11.47 2.29
CA ARG A 42 -53.76 11.54 1.01
C ARG A 42 -53.67 12.96 0.44
N LEU A 43 -53.08 13.10 -0.75
CA LEU A 43 -53.06 14.35 -1.51
C LEU A 43 -54.41 14.59 -2.21
N GLU A 44 -55.11 15.65 -1.80
CA GLU A 44 -56.21 16.24 -2.56
C GLU A 44 -55.66 16.96 -3.80
N PRO A 45 -56.33 16.90 -4.97
CA PRO A 45 -55.87 17.55 -6.20
C PRO A 45 -55.99 19.07 -6.09
N VAL A 46 -54.85 19.76 -5.95
CA VAL A 46 -54.78 21.23 -6.00
C VAL A 46 -54.81 21.69 -7.46
N ALA A 47 -55.79 22.50 -7.82
CA ALA A 47 -55.86 23.14 -9.13
C ALA A 47 -54.77 24.22 -9.27
N PHE A 48 -53.82 24.00 -10.17
CA PHE A 48 -52.79 24.99 -10.53
C PHE A 48 -53.41 26.09 -11.39
N THR A 49 -53.52 27.30 -10.83
CA THR A 49 -53.73 28.52 -11.62
C THR A 49 -52.37 29.17 -11.85
N THR A 50 -52.04 29.45 -13.11
CA THR A 50 -50.70 29.88 -13.55
C THR A 50 -50.59 31.40 -13.62
N PRO A 51 -49.87 32.09 -12.71
CA PRO A 51 -49.30 33.40 -13.01
C PRO A 51 -47.89 33.20 -13.62
N ALA A 52 -47.76 33.40 -14.93
CA ALA A 52 -46.55 33.10 -15.69
C ALA A 52 -45.41 34.14 -15.58
N ALA A 53 -45.56 35.21 -14.79
CA ALA A 53 -44.64 36.36 -14.83
C ALA A 53 -43.50 36.40 -13.78
N PRO A 54 -43.62 35.89 -12.53
CA PRO A 54 -42.53 35.99 -11.55
C PRO A 54 -41.48 34.87 -11.61
N ALA A 55 -41.72 33.75 -12.30
CA ALA A 55 -40.84 32.57 -12.27
C ALA A 55 -39.45 32.78 -12.91
N VAL A 56 -39.30 33.76 -13.82
CA VAL A 56 -38.04 33.98 -14.55
C VAL A 56 -37.01 34.72 -13.69
N ALA A 57 -37.44 35.61 -12.78
CA ALA A 57 -36.52 36.36 -11.93
C ALA A 57 -35.86 35.46 -10.86
N THR A 58 -36.64 34.56 -10.26
CA THR A 58 -36.19 33.62 -9.22
C THR A 58 -35.19 32.57 -9.73
N ALA A 59 -35.29 32.22 -11.02
CA ALA A 59 -34.34 31.30 -11.65
C ALA A 59 -32.93 31.91 -11.81
N SER A 60 -32.81 33.23 -11.89
CA SER A 60 -31.50 33.90 -12.04
C SER A 60 -30.72 33.96 -10.73
N THR A 61 -31.38 34.20 -9.59
CA THR A 61 -30.73 34.31 -8.27
C THR A 61 -30.25 32.98 -7.72
N ALA A 62 -30.89 31.87 -8.08
CA ALA A 62 -30.47 30.53 -7.66
C ALA A 62 -29.29 29.97 -8.48
N SER A 63 -28.84 30.66 -9.53
CA SER A 63 -27.81 30.13 -10.44
C SER A 63 -26.40 30.15 -9.84
N ASP A 64 -26.05 31.20 -9.09
CA ASP A 64 -24.70 31.33 -8.50
C ASP A 64 -24.42 30.30 -7.40
N PRO A 65 -25.31 30.04 -6.42
CA PRO A 65 -25.04 29.04 -5.37
C PRO A 65 -24.99 27.61 -5.92
N VAL A 66 -25.77 27.29 -6.94
CA VAL A 66 -25.76 25.97 -7.59
C VAL A 66 -24.49 25.79 -8.42
N ALA A 67 -24.02 26.83 -9.10
CA ALA A 67 -22.74 26.80 -9.81
C ALA A 67 -21.57 26.57 -8.84
N ALA A 68 -21.53 27.30 -7.72
CA ALA A 68 -20.51 27.14 -6.69
C ALA A 68 -20.53 25.73 -6.07
N LEU A 69 -21.70 25.18 -5.75
CA LEU A 69 -21.84 23.81 -5.23
C LEU A 69 -21.34 22.77 -6.23
N ARG A 70 -21.62 22.97 -7.52
CA ARG A 70 -21.15 22.07 -8.59
C ARG A 70 -19.63 22.11 -8.72
N GLU A 71 -19.03 23.29 -8.72
CA GLU A 71 -17.57 23.46 -8.77
C GLU A 71 -16.89 22.78 -7.58
N ALA A 72 -17.40 23.02 -6.36
CA ALA A 72 -16.89 22.39 -5.14
C ALA A 72 -17.01 20.85 -5.18
N THR A 73 -18.12 20.33 -5.72
CA THR A 73 -18.34 18.88 -5.86
C THR A 73 -17.33 18.24 -6.83
N GLU A 74 -17.06 18.88 -7.97
CA GLU A 74 -16.07 18.36 -8.94
C GLU A 74 -14.63 18.43 -8.39
N ALA A 75 -14.29 19.49 -7.64
CA ALA A 75 -13.02 19.57 -6.93
C ALA A 75 -12.87 18.44 -5.90
N ALA A 76 -13.92 18.19 -5.10
CA ALA A 76 -13.94 17.11 -4.12
C ALA A 76 -13.80 15.71 -4.76
N ARG A 77 -14.46 15.45 -5.89
CA ARG A 77 -14.30 14.19 -6.65
C ARG A 77 -12.88 14.00 -7.16
N THR A 78 -12.25 15.07 -7.66
CA THR A 78 -10.86 15.04 -8.13
C THR A 78 -9.91 14.69 -6.99
N ALA A 79 -10.07 15.33 -5.82
CA ALA A 79 -9.30 15.01 -4.62
C ALA A 79 -9.52 13.55 -4.17
N HIS A 80 -10.77 13.10 -4.09
CA HIS A 80 -11.12 11.73 -3.71
C HIS A 80 -10.51 10.66 -4.62
N ALA A 81 -10.47 10.92 -5.93
CA ALA A 81 -9.85 10.02 -6.91
C ALA A 81 -8.32 10.00 -6.79
N ALA A 82 -7.68 11.15 -6.60
CA ALA A 82 -6.23 11.26 -6.42
C ALA A 82 -5.73 10.55 -5.15
N ALA A 83 -6.55 10.53 -4.09
CA ALA A 83 -6.22 9.89 -2.81
C ALA A 83 -6.34 8.35 -2.82
N ALA A 84 -6.77 7.72 -3.92
CA ALA A 84 -6.94 6.27 -3.98
C ALA A 84 -5.60 5.55 -3.72
N GLY A 85 -5.56 4.74 -2.66
CA GLY A 85 -4.34 4.02 -2.23
C GLY A 85 -3.30 4.89 -1.52
N HIS A 86 -3.60 6.16 -1.25
CA HIS A 86 -2.70 7.14 -0.64
C HIS A 86 -3.21 7.66 0.72
N VAL A 87 -3.89 6.80 1.48
CA VAL A 87 -4.35 7.08 2.85
C VAL A 87 -3.99 5.93 3.78
N LEU A 88 -3.74 6.22 5.06
CA LEU A 88 -3.45 5.18 6.07
C LEU A 88 -4.71 4.45 6.53
N ASP A 89 -5.84 5.15 6.48
CA ASP A 89 -7.16 4.67 6.87
C ASP A 89 -8.19 5.21 5.88
N GLU A 90 -9.15 4.36 5.52
CA GLU A 90 -10.11 4.64 4.44
C GLU A 90 -11.27 5.56 4.91
N SER A 91 -11.42 5.75 6.22
CA SER A 91 -12.51 6.53 6.81
C SER A 91 -12.60 7.98 6.28
N ALA A 92 -11.45 8.62 5.99
CA ALA A 92 -11.43 9.98 5.45
C ALA A 92 -11.99 10.04 4.02
N ARG A 93 -11.70 9.02 3.19
CA ARG A 93 -12.24 8.91 1.84
C ARG A 93 -13.73 8.59 1.86
N GLU A 94 -14.15 7.66 2.72
CA GLU A 94 -15.56 7.32 2.91
C GLU A 94 -16.40 8.52 3.37
N ALA A 95 -15.87 9.33 4.30
CA ALA A 95 -16.52 10.55 4.76
C ALA A 95 -16.69 11.57 3.62
N LEU A 96 -15.64 11.83 2.83
CA LEU A 96 -15.73 12.74 1.68
C LEU A 96 -16.69 12.22 0.61
N ALA A 97 -16.71 10.90 0.36
CA ALA A 97 -17.66 10.29 -0.57
C ALA A 97 -19.12 10.50 -0.13
N ALA A 98 -19.41 10.39 1.17
CA ALA A 98 -20.73 10.69 1.73
C ALA A 98 -21.11 12.18 1.56
N ASP A 99 -20.16 13.10 1.79
CA ASP A 99 -20.37 14.54 1.60
C ASP A 99 -20.63 14.90 0.11
N ILE A 100 -19.90 14.27 -0.83
CA ILE A 100 -20.13 14.38 -2.28
C ILE A 100 -21.55 13.93 -2.64
N ALA A 101 -21.97 12.74 -2.16
CA ALA A 101 -23.30 12.22 -2.43
C ALA A 101 -24.42 13.14 -1.87
N ALA A 102 -24.21 13.73 -0.70
CA ALA A 102 -25.14 14.69 -0.10
C ALA A 102 -25.23 15.99 -0.92
N ALA A 103 -24.11 16.49 -1.44
CA ALA A 103 -24.06 17.68 -2.30
C ALA A 103 -24.80 17.45 -3.63
N GLU A 104 -24.60 16.30 -4.26
CA GLU A 104 -25.30 15.91 -5.49
C GLU A 104 -26.82 15.82 -5.29
N ALA A 105 -27.26 15.17 -4.21
CA ALA A 105 -28.68 15.08 -3.86
C ALA A 105 -29.28 16.47 -3.56
N GLY A 106 -28.52 17.37 -2.94
CA GLY A 106 -28.91 18.76 -2.71
C GLY A 106 -29.10 19.54 -4.01
N ALA A 107 -28.13 19.44 -4.92
CA ALA A 107 -28.18 20.11 -6.23
C ALA A 107 -29.39 19.64 -7.06
N GLU A 108 -29.68 18.34 -7.09
CA GLU A 108 -30.84 17.80 -7.82
C GLU A 108 -32.16 18.28 -7.21
N ARG A 109 -32.26 18.38 -5.88
CA ARG A 109 -33.46 18.92 -5.22
C ARG A 109 -33.72 20.38 -5.60
N VAL A 110 -32.69 21.22 -5.63
CA VAL A 110 -32.80 22.61 -6.07
C VAL A 110 -33.25 22.69 -7.53
N ARG A 111 -32.68 21.83 -8.39
CA ARG A 111 -33.07 21.73 -9.81
C ARG A 111 -34.55 21.38 -9.98
N LEU A 112 -35.05 20.42 -9.22
CA LEU A 112 -36.46 20.00 -9.25
C LEU A 112 -37.40 21.09 -8.72
N LEU A 113 -37.06 21.75 -7.61
CA LEU A 113 -37.85 22.85 -7.06
C LEU A 113 -37.95 24.04 -8.04
N ALA A 114 -36.84 24.38 -8.69
CA ALA A 114 -36.81 25.41 -9.72
C ALA A 114 -37.69 25.03 -10.93
N ALA A 115 -37.67 23.77 -11.36
CA ALA A 115 -38.50 23.29 -12.47
C ALA A 115 -40.01 23.31 -12.14
N LEU A 116 -40.37 23.14 -10.86
CA LEU A 116 -41.76 23.18 -10.39
C LEU A 116 -42.28 24.60 -10.11
N GLY A 117 -41.46 25.63 -10.27
CA GLY A 117 -41.85 27.02 -10.00
C GLY A 117 -42.11 27.31 -8.51
N GLY A 118 -41.64 26.43 -7.60
CA GLY A 118 -41.73 26.64 -6.17
C GLY A 118 -40.77 27.75 -5.73
N GLY A 119 -41.25 28.69 -4.91
CA GLY A 119 -40.40 29.71 -4.31
C GLY A 119 -39.25 29.08 -3.53
N VAL A 120 -38.02 29.40 -3.92
CA VAL A 120 -36.78 28.87 -3.32
C VAL A 120 -36.40 29.61 -2.02
N GLU A 121 -37.21 30.59 -1.60
CA GLU A 121 -36.92 31.58 -0.55
C GLU A 121 -36.68 31.01 0.86
N GLY A 122 -36.90 29.70 1.08
CA GLY A 122 -36.52 29.01 2.33
C GLY A 122 -35.46 27.94 2.19
N ALA A 123 -35.06 27.59 0.96
CA ALA A 123 -34.24 26.40 0.68
C ALA A 123 -32.84 26.72 0.10
N SER A 124 -32.64 27.87 -0.56
CA SER A 124 -31.41 28.13 -1.32
C SER A 124 -30.23 28.64 -0.50
N ASP A 125 -30.44 29.58 0.42
CA ASP A 125 -29.31 30.42 0.84
C ASP A 125 -28.50 29.80 2.00
N GLY A 126 -29.18 29.24 3.00
CA GLY A 126 -28.50 28.57 4.12
C GLY A 126 -28.03 27.15 3.81
N GLY A 127 -28.79 26.41 2.99
CA GLY A 127 -28.53 24.99 2.72
C GLY A 127 -27.34 24.76 1.80
N SER A 128 -27.24 25.53 0.71
CA SER A 128 -26.14 25.37 -0.26
C SER A 128 -24.80 25.87 0.29
N ALA A 129 -24.79 26.98 1.02
CA ALA A 129 -23.56 27.47 1.66
C ALA A 129 -23.00 26.46 2.67
N ALA A 130 -23.85 25.86 3.51
CA ALA A 130 -23.45 24.84 4.47
C ALA A 130 -22.97 23.53 3.80
N LEU A 131 -23.47 23.18 2.61
CA LEU A 131 -22.97 22.05 1.83
C LEU A 131 -21.58 22.34 1.23
N VAL A 132 -21.38 23.54 0.68
CA VAL A 132 -20.08 23.98 0.16
C VAL A 132 -19.02 23.99 1.28
N GLU A 133 -19.37 24.53 2.46
CA GLU A 133 -18.47 24.55 3.61
C GLU A 133 -18.11 23.12 4.06
N ARG A 134 -19.08 22.21 4.15
CA ARG A 134 -18.83 20.79 4.49
C ARG A 134 -17.94 20.09 3.49
N LEU A 135 -18.14 20.32 2.18
CA LEU A 135 -17.25 19.79 1.14
C LEU A 135 -15.83 20.31 1.32
N GLY A 136 -15.66 21.61 1.58
CA GLY A 136 -14.35 22.22 1.88
C GLY A 136 -13.67 21.55 3.08
N GLN A 137 -14.39 21.40 4.20
CA GLN A 137 -13.88 20.69 5.39
C GLN A 137 -13.59 19.21 5.12
N GLY A 138 -14.34 18.56 4.23
CA GLY A 138 -14.09 17.20 3.76
C GLY A 138 -12.78 17.09 2.96
N VAL A 139 -12.52 18.02 2.04
CA VAL A 139 -11.28 18.08 1.26
C VAL A 139 -10.08 18.35 2.18
N GLU A 140 -10.18 19.30 3.11
CA GLU A 140 -9.09 19.58 4.07
C GLU A 140 -8.74 18.35 4.94
N ARG A 141 -9.76 17.60 5.38
CA ARG A 141 -9.56 16.33 6.11
C ARG A 141 -8.88 15.26 5.25
N LEU A 142 -9.25 15.15 3.98
CA LEU A 142 -8.62 14.22 3.05
C LEU A 142 -7.16 14.60 2.78
N ASP A 143 -6.88 15.88 2.54
CA ASP A 143 -5.52 16.39 2.32
C ASP A 143 -4.63 16.10 3.55
N ALA A 144 -5.16 16.29 4.76
CA ALA A 144 -4.45 15.94 5.98
C ALA A 144 -4.16 14.43 6.10
N ALA A 145 -5.10 13.57 5.67
CA ALA A 145 -4.91 12.11 5.66
C ALA A 145 -3.87 11.66 4.63
N VAL A 146 -3.85 12.28 3.43
CA VAL A 146 -2.83 12.04 2.41
C VAL A 146 -1.45 12.47 2.90
N ALA A 147 -1.34 13.66 3.49
CA ALA A 147 -0.08 14.15 4.06
C ALA A 147 0.45 13.22 5.18
N ALA A 148 -0.44 12.67 6.00
CA ALA A 148 -0.07 11.68 7.02
C ALA A 148 0.45 10.36 6.40
N TRP A 149 -0.18 9.89 5.32
CA TRP A 149 0.29 8.72 4.57
C TRP A 149 1.67 8.96 3.94
N GLU A 150 1.90 10.12 3.32
CA GLU A 150 3.19 10.48 2.72
C GLU A 150 4.31 10.54 3.77
N ALA A 151 4.02 11.11 4.94
CA ALA A 151 4.95 11.16 6.06
C ALA A 151 5.33 9.75 6.55
N GLU A 152 4.37 8.82 6.59
CA GLU A 152 4.61 7.43 6.96
C GLU A 152 5.44 6.69 5.89
N GLN A 153 5.17 6.90 4.60
CA GLN A 153 6.02 6.35 3.53
C GLN A 153 7.46 6.84 3.63
N ALA A 154 7.66 8.12 3.95
CA ALA A 154 8.99 8.69 4.16
C ALA A 154 9.71 8.04 5.37
N ARG A 155 8.99 7.79 6.48
CA ARG A 155 9.52 7.09 7.66
C ARG A 155 9.96 5.67 7.30
N LEU A 156 9.12 4.90 6.60
CA LEU A 156 9.43 3.53 6.17
C LEU A 156 10.63 3.47 5.22
N ALA A 157 10.74 4.42 4.29
CA ALA A 157 11.89 4.54 3.39
C ALA A 157 13.18 4.83 4.15
N ALA A 158 13.15 5.72 5.15
CA ALA A 158 14.29 6.01 6.00
C ALA A 158 14.75 4.78 6.81
N GLU A 159 13.81 4.00 7.36
CA GLU A 159 14.11 2.76 8.08
C GLU A 159 14.68 1.68 7.17
N ALA A 160 14.17 1.56 5.93
CA ALA A 160 14.73 0.66 4.93
C ALA A 160 16.19 1.04 4.57
N ALA A 161 16.45 2.34 4.37
CA ALA A 161 17.80 2.84 4.11
C ALA A 161 18.76 2.61 5.29
N ALA A 162 18.28 2.82 6.53
CA ALA A 162 19.07 2.54 7.74
C ALA A 162 19.42 1.05 7.85
N ARG A 163 18.47 0.14 7.60
CA ARG A 163 18.71 -1.31 7.56
C ARG A 163 19.71 -1.69 6.46
N ALA A 164 19.59 -1.11 5.27
CA ALA A 164 20.53 -1.36 4.19
C ALA A 164 21.96 -0.90 4.54
N ALA A 165 22.10 0.27 5.18
CA ALA A 165 23.38 0.79 5.65
C ALA A 165 24.00 -0.12 6.73
N GLN A 166 23.17 -0.63 7.67
CA GLN A 166 23.62 -1.57 8.69
C GLN A 166 24.15 -2.88 8.08
N LEU A 167 23.45 -3.44 7.10
CA LEU A 167 23.90 -4.63 6.38
C LEU A 167 25.21 -4.39 5.61
N ALA A 168 25.34 -3.24 4.95
CA ALA A 168 26.57 -2.86 4.26
C ALA A 168 27.76 -2.75 5.24
N ALA A 169 27.54 -2.16 6.42
CA ALA A 169 28.55 -2.06 7.46
C ALA A 169 28.97 -3.44 8.00
N GLN A 170 28.01 -4.36 8.20
CA GLN A 170 28.31 -5.73 8.62
C GLN A 170 29.12 -6.49 7.55
N GLN A 171 28.80 -6.33 6.27
CA GLN A 171 29.56 -6.93 5.18
C GLN A 171 31.00 -6.39 5.09
N ALA A 172 31.19 -5.09 5.31
CA ALA A 172 32.52 -4.49 5.37
C ALA A 172 33.34 -5.03 6.55
N ALA A 173 32.74 -5.18 7.73
CA ALA A 173 33.40 -5.75 8.92
C ALA A 173 33.72 -7.26 8.77
N GLY A 174 32.85 -8.03 8.10
CA GLY A 174 33.10 -9.44 7.81
C GLY A 174 34.27 -9.68 6.85
N ARG A 175 34.49 -8.77 5.88
CA ARG A 175 35.63 -8.85 4.95
C ARG A 175 36.98 -8.71 5.65
N THR A 176 37.07 -7.99 6.76
CA THR A 176 38.32 -7.86 7.54
C THR A 176 38.70 -9.14 8.30
N VAL A 177 37.75 -10.02 8.62
CA VAL A 177 38.03 -11.28 9.34
C VAL A 177 38.41 -12.41 8.37
N ALA A 178 37.81 -12.44 7.17
CA ALA A 178 38.04 -13.49 6.17
C ALA A 178 39.43 -13.49 5.51
N ALA A 179 40.25 -12.45 5.73
CA ALA A 179 41.64 -12.41 5.26
C ALA A 179 42.60 -13.26 6.11
N GLY A 180 42.16 -13.73 7.29
CA GLY A 180 42.90 -14.68 8.12
C GLY A 180 42.22 -16.05 8.14
N THR A 181 42.99 -17.11 7.86
CA THR A 181 42.59 -18.52 7.95
C THR A 181 41.78 -19.10 6.79
N GLY A 182 42.41 -19.10 5.61
CA GLY A 182 42.17 -20.17 4.63
C GLY A 182 42.51 -21.54 5.22
N ARG A 183 41.55 -22.15 5.89
CA ARG A 183 41.41 -23.61 5.95
C ARG A 183 40.01 -23.92 5.45
N VAL A 184 39.94 -24.44 4.22
CA VAL A 184 38.78 -25.21 3.77
C VAL A 184 38.71 -26.40 4.71
N GLN A 185 37.96 -26.26 5.80
CA GLN A 185 37.59 -27.40 6.62
C GLN A 185 36.73 -28.27 5.71
N ALA A 186 37.16 -29.50 5.46
CA ALA A 186 36.30 -30.52 4.88
C ALA A 186 35.19 -30.79 5.89
N ILE A 187 34.17 -29.95 5.87
CA ILE A 187 32.93 -30.16 6.60
C ILE A 187 32.25 -31.32 5.88
N GLY A 188 31.82 -32.33 6.62
CA GLY A 188 31.01 -33.43 6.09
C GLY A 188 29.75 -32.90 5.38
N PRO A 189 28.88 -33.77 4.86
CA PRO A 189 27.65 -33.33 4.22
C PRO A 189 26.89 -32.40 5.17
N TYR A 190 26.52 -31.22 4.67
CA TYR A 190 25.64 -30.32 5.41
C TYR A 190 24.26 -30.99 5.51
N VAL A 191 23.66 -31.04 6.69
CA VAL A 191 22.34 -31.67 6.86
C VAL A 191 21.30 -30.58 7.03
N GLU A 192 20.30 -30.58 6.17
CA GLU A 192 19.16 -29.66 6.24
C GLU A 192 17.89 -30.44 6.54
N SER A 193 17.22 -30.10 7.65
CA SER A 193 15.96 -30.75 8.03
C SER A 193 14.77 -29.90 7.60
N ILE A 194 13.88 -30.49 6.81
CA ILE A 194 12.58 -29.89 6.49
C ILE A 194 11.62 -30.20 7.64
N TRP A 195 11.22 -29.18 8.39
CA TRP A 195 10.36 -29.31 9.56
C TRP A 195 8.91 -29.66 9.19
N THR A 196 8.36 -29.00 8.16
CA THR A 196 6.98 -29.19 7.74
C THR A 196 6.78 -28.89 6.26
N THR A 197 5.58 -29.14 5.75
CA THR A 197 5.08 -28.63 4.46
C THR A 197 4.05 -27.54 4.75
N GLY A 198 4.07 -26.44 4.01
CA GLY A 198 3.20 -25.30 4.28
C GLY A 198 3.47 -24.10 3.38
N GLY A 199 3.21 -22.90 3.91
CA GLY A 199 3.42 -21.62 3.26
C GLY A 199 4.14 -20.61 4.15
N GLN A 200 3.84 -19.32 3.92
CA GLN A 200 4.53 -18.23 4.61
C GLN A 200 4.34 -18.24 6.13
N ALA A 201 3.15 -18.61 6.62
CA ALA A 201 2.87 -18.66 8.05
C ALA A 201 3.78 -19.66 8.79
N GLU A 202 4.06 -20.81 8.19
CA GLU A 202 5.00 -21.80 8.73
C GLU A 202 6.44 -21.30 8.67
N VAL A 203 6.83 -20.58 7.61
CA VAL A 203 8.16 -19.95 7.52
C VAL A 203 8.35 -18.92 8.63
N ASP A 204 7.33 -18.08 8.87
CA ASP A 204 7.31 -17.06 9.92
C ASP A 204 7.37 -17.66 11.33
N ALA A 205 6.95 -18.91 11.51
CA ALA A 205 7.07 -19.63 12.77
C ALA A 205 8.54 -19.94 13.16
N CYS A 206 9.50 -19.84 12.23
CA CYS A 206 10.94 -19.94 12.50
C CYS A 206 11.35 -21.26 13.18
N ARG A 207 10.73 -22.39 12.79
CA ARG A 207 10.99 -23.72 13.36
C ARG A 207 11.87 -24.63 12.49
N GLY A 208 12.39 -24.09 11.39
CA GLY A 208 13.19 -24.79 10.40
C GLY A 208 12.59 -24.63 8.99
N SER A 209 13.20 -25.32 8.02
CA SER A 209 12.80 -25.27 6.63
C SER A 209 11.38 -25.78 6.39
N VAL A 210 10.63 -25.06 5.54
CA VAL A 210 9.27 -25.40 5.13
C VAL A 210 9.26 -25.81 3.67
N ASN A 211 8.68 -26.95 3.34
CA ASN A 211 8.48 -27.37 1.96
C ASN A 211 7.24 -26.71 1.35
N PHE A 212 7.42 -26.00 0.24
CA PHE A 212 6.39 -25.43 -0.62
C PHE A 212 6.09 -26.40 -1.76
N ALA A 213 5.27 -27.42 -1.48
CA ALA A 213 5.02 -28.52 -2.40
C ALA A 213 4.46 -28.08 -3.76
N ASN A 214 3.67 -27.00 -3.80
CA ASN A 214 3.13 -26.41 -5.03
C ASN A 214 4.23 -25.83 -5.94
N ILE A 215 5.22 -25.14 -5.35
CA ILE A 215 6.35 -24.58 -6.10
C ILE A 215 7.27 -25.71 -6.56
N ALA A 216 7.52 -26.71 -5.70
CA ALA A 216 8.29 -27.89 -6.06
C ALA A 216 7.68 -28.60 -7.29
N ALA A 217 6.37 -28.84 -7.26
CA ALA A 217 5.65 -29.46 -8.37
C ALA A 217 5.73 -28.64 -9.66
N TYR A 218 5.58 -27.31 -9.58
CA TYR A 218 5.73 -26.43 -10.73
C TYR A 218 7.14 -26.50 -11.35
N LEU A 219 8.19 -26.52 -10.53
CA LEU A 219 9.58 -26.58 -10.98
C LEU A 219 10.09 -28.00 -11.31
N GLY A 220 9.25 -29.02 -11.11
CA GLY A 220 9.60 -30.43 -11.35
C GLY A 220 10.56 -31.04 -10.32
N GLY A 221 10.67 -30.46 -9.11
CA GLY A 221 11.53 -30.97 -8.05
C GLY A 221 10.77 -31.81 -7.01
N ALA A 222 11.50 -32.59 -6.21
CA ALA A 222 10.93 -33.37 -5.12
C ALA A 222 10.52 -32.49 -3.92
N PHE A 223 11.18 -31.33 -3.74
CA PHE A 223 10.86 -30.36 -2.71
C PHE A 223 11.30 -28.94 -3.10
N TYR A 224 10.69 -27.96 -2.46
CA TYR A 224 11.11 -26.57 -2.46
C TYR A 224 11.12 -26.09 -1.01
N ALA A 225 12.28 -26.14 -0.36
CA ALA A 225 12.43 -25.74 1.02
C ALA A 225 12.65 -24.23 1.10
N ALA A 226 12.02 -23.54 2.04
CA ALA A 226 12.32 -22.15 2.33
C ALA A 226 12.34 -21.88 3.82
N GLU A 227 13.18 -20.92 4.23
CA GLU A 227 13.19 -20.39 5.59
C GLU A 227 13.78 -18.97 5.66
N HIS A 228 13.51 -18.31 6.79
CA HIS A 228 14.14 -17.04 7.12
C HIS A 228 15.64 -17.20 7.37
N TRP A 229 16.40 -16.15 7.04
CA TRP A 229 17.85 -16.10 7.22
C TRP A 229 18.32 -16.49 8.62
N SER A 230 17.64 -15.93 9.64
CA SER A 230 18.00 -16.08 11.04
C SER A 230 17.57 -17.43 11.62
N CYS A 231 16.70 -18.17 10.95
CA CYS A 231 16.11 -19.42 11.44
C CYS A 231 16.91 -20.68 11.06
N GLY A 232 17.90 -20.51 10.18
CA GLY A 232 18.72 -21.60 9.65
C GLY A 232 19.40 -21.22 8.33
N GLY A 233 18.75 -20.35 7.55
CA GLY A 233 19.21 -20.01 6.20
C GLY A 233 20.60 -19.40 6.08
N ARG A 234 21.09 -18.75 7.14
CA ARG A 234 22.48 -18.28 7.21
C ARG A 234 23.51 -19.40 6.99
N ALA A 235 23.19 -20.65 7.33
CA ALA A 235 24.09 -21.79 7.18
C ALA A 235 24.37 -22.12 5.69
N TRP A 236 23.43 -21.82 4.81
CA TRP A 236 23.56 -22.02 3.37
C TRP A 236 24.52 -21.04 2.69
N SER A 237 24.84 -19.93 3.35
CA SER A 237 25.71 -18.88 2.80
C SER A 237 27.12 -19.34 2.44
N GLY A 238 27.61 -20.40 3.11
CA GLY A 238 28.91 -21.03 2.85
C GLY A 238 28.86 -22.13 1.79
N LEU A 239 27.68 -22.55 1.33
CA LEU A 239 27.54 -23.64 0.37
C LEU A 239 27.67 -23.12 -1.06
N GLY A 240 28.76 -23.54 -1.72
CA GLY A 240 29.00 -23.29 -3.14
C GLY A 240 28.59 -24.49 -4.01
N THR A 241 28.66 -24.31 -5.33
CA THR A 241 28.50 -25.40 -6.30
C THR A 241 29.42 -26.57 -5.96
N GLY A 242 28.89 -27.79 -5.98
CA GLY A 242 29.60 -29.01 -5.62
C GLY A 242 29.46 -29.41 -4.14
N ALA A 243 28.97 -28.53 -3.27
CA ALA A 243 28.73 -28.87 -1.87
C ALA A 243 27.66 -29.96 -1.75
N ARG A 244 27.91 -30.94 -0.87
CA ARG A 244 26.94 -32.02 -0.58
C ARG A 244 26.01 -31.59 0.54
N VAL A 245 24.72 -31.82 0.33
CA VAL A 245 23.65 -31.56 1.29
C VAL A 245 22.82 -32.83 1.45
N ASP A 246 22.63 -33.27 2.69
CA ASP A 246 21.72 -34.37 3.01
C ASP A 246 20.40 -33.79 3.55
N ILE A 247 19.29 -34.19 2.94
CA ILE A 247 17.94 -33.78 3.33
C ILE A 247 17.20 -35.02 3.82
N PRO A 248 17.05 -35.23 5.14
CA PRO A 248 16.34 -36.39 5.67
C PRO A 248 14.93 -36.53 5.06
N GLY A 249 14.58 -37.75 4.65
CA GLY A 249 13.33 -38.05 3.94
C GLY A 249 13.33 -37.78 2.44
N TYR A 250 14.26 -36.97 1.93
CA TYR A 250 14.35 -36.65 0.51
C TYR A 250 15.60 -37.22 -0.16
N GLY A 251 16.72 -37.40 0.54
CA GLY A 251 17.95 -38.03 0.03
C GLY A 251 19.19 -37.14 0.13
N SER A 252 20.27 -37.54 -0.54
CA SER A 252 21.50 -36.75 -0.67
C SER A 252 21.50 -35.96 -1.98
N PHE A 253 21.99 -34.73 -1.92
CA PHE A 253 22.02 -33.78 -3.02
C PHE A 253 23.39 -33.11 -3.12
N GLN A 254 23.66 -32.54 -4.28
CA GLN A 254 24.76 -31.65 -4.54
C GLN A 254 24.23 -30.31 -5.04
N VAL A 255 24.82 -29.21 -4.57
CA VAL A 255 24.51 -27.88 -5.08
C VAL A 255 25.00 -27.77 -6.52
N ALA A 256 24.07 -27.67 -7.47
CA ALA A 256 24.38 -27.46 -8.87
C ALA A 256 24.64 -25.98 -9.18
N GLY A 257 23.93 -25.08 -8.49
CA GLY A 257 24.08 -23.65 -8.67
C GLY A 257 23.19 -22.87 -7.71
N ARG A 258 23.10 -21.56 -7.93
CA ARG A 258 22.20 -20.67 -7.19
C ARG A 258 21.68 -19.54 -8.06
N VAL A 259 20.46 -19.09 -7.77
CA VAL A 259 19.84 -17.88 -8.32
C VAL A 259 19.73 -16.88 -7.19
N GLY A 260 20.33 -15.70 -7.32
CA GLY A 260 20.30 -14.66 -6.30
C GLY A 260 19.65 -13.37 -6.80
N GLY A 261 19.43 -12.42 -5.89
CA GLY A 261 18.86 -11.11 -6.23
C GLY A 261 17.35 -11.12 -6.48
N LEU A 262 16.65 -12.14 -5.99
CA LEU A 262 15.20 -12.23 -6.09
C LEU A 262 14.54 -11.36 -5.01
N ALA A 263 13.50 -10.61 -5.37
CA ALA A 263 12.71 -9.86 -4.41
C ALA A 263 11.57 -10.74 -3.86
N TYR A 264 11.14 -10.49 -2.63
CA TYR A 264 9.95 -11.14 -2.05
C TYR A 264 8.75 -10.98 -2.99
N GLY A 265 8.02 -12.08 -3.22
CA GLY A 265 6.95 -12.14 -4.19
C GLY A 265 7.40 -12.37 -5.64
N SER A 266 8.69 -12.63 -5.89
CA SER A 266 9.15 -13.07 -7.22
C SER A 266 8.43 -14.36 -7.64
N ASP A 267 8.03 -14.41 -8.91
CA ASP A 267 7.37 -15.58 -9.48
C ASP A 267 8.34 -16.77 -9.56
N ALA A 268 7.83 -17.99 -9.36
CA ALA A 268 8.63 -19.22 -9.42
C ALA A 268 9.29 -19.42 -10.79
N SER A 269 8.72 -18.88 -11.87
CA SER A 269 9.31 -18.89 -13.22
C SER A 269 10.66 -18.17 -13.32
N ALA A 270 11.02 -17.33 -12.34
CA ALA A 270 12.35 -16.73 -12.25
C ALA A 270 13.43 -17.74 -11.81
N VAL A 271 13.03 -18.92 -11.32
CA VAL A 271 13.92 -20.01 -10.92
C VAL A 271 13.97 -21.05 -12.04
N PRO A 272 15.17 -21.44 -12.53
CA PRO A 272 15.31 -22.52 -13.50
C PRO A 272 14.71 -23.82 -12.97
N ALA A 273 13.84 -24.44 -13.77
CA ALA A 273 13.24 -25.75 -13.48
C ALA A 273 14.20 -26.92 -13.80
N GLY A 274 13.80 -28.14 -13.44
CA GLY A 274 14.51 -29.38 -13.80
C GLY A 274 15.55 -29.87 -12.79
N TYR A 275 15.62 -29.26 -11.61
CA TYR A 275 16.44 -29.73 -10.49
C TYR A 275 15.64 -30.63 -9.55
N ASP A 276 16.31 -31.55 -8.88
CA ASP A 276 15.69 -32.53 -7.99
C ASP A 276 15.20 -31.90 -6.67
N GLY A 277 15.73 -30.74 -6.30
CA GLY A 277 15.31 -29.99 -5.12
C GLY A 277 15.74 -28.52 -5.17
N TYR A 278 15.09 -27.71 -4.35
CA TYR A 278 15.36 -26.28 -4.25
C TYR A 278 15.39 -25.86 -2.80
N TYR A 279 16.24 -24.90 -2.47
CA TYR A 279 16.28 -24.29 -1.14
C TYR A 279 16.34 -22.76 -1.26
N GLN A 280 15.45 -22.03 -0.58
CA GLN A 280 15.36 -20.57 -0.63
C GLN A 280 15.59 -19.94 0.76
N THR A 281 16.37 -18.85 0.80
CA THR A 281 16.39 -17.95 1.96
C THR A 281 16.67 -16.49 1.58
N CYS A 282 16.34 -15.55 2.46
CA CYS A 282 16.64 -14.12 2.34
C CYS A 282 18.08 -13.83 2.75
N VAL A 283 18.98 -13.46 1.85
CA VAL A 283 20.38 -13.21 2.21
C VAL A 283 20.50 -12.00 3.14
N GLY A 284 21.11 -12.21 4.30
CA GLY A 284 21.24 -11.17 5.33
C GLY A 284 19.91 -10.73 5.94
N GLY A 285 18.84 -11.51 5.80
CA GLY A 285 17.50 -11.14 6.27
C GLY A 285 16.80 -10.08 5.41
N SER A 286 17.33 -9.78 4.21
CA SER A 286 16.69 -8.83 3.30
C SER A 286 15.65 -9.50 2.41
N ALA A 287 14.40 -9.05 2.52
CA ALA A 287 13.31 -9.49 1.65
C ALA A 287 13.52 -9.11 0.17
N SER A 288 14.38 -8.13 -0.13
CA SER A 288 14.71 -7.75 -1.51
C SER A 288 15.91 -8.50 -2.10
N ASN A 289 16.48 -9.47 -1.37
CA ASN A 289 17.64 -10.22 -1.82
C ASN A 289 17.57 -11.68 -1.38
N MET A 290 16.64 -12.42 -1.94
CA MET A 290 16.52 -13.87 -1.76
C MET A 290 17.48 -14.60 -2.70
N THR A 291 17.94 -15.76 -2.24
CA THR A 291 18.73 -16.69 -3.02
C THR A 291 18.10 -18.07 -2.96
N VAL A 292 18.06 -18.74 -4.12
CA VAL A 292 17.62 -20.13 -4.28
C VAL A 292 18.82 -20.98 -4.69
N TRP A 293 19.11 -22.03 -3.92
CA TRP A 293 20.09 -23.06 -4.28
C TRP A 293 19.38 -24.14 -5.09
N LEU A 294 20.00 -24.52 -6.21
CA LEU A 294 19.53 -25.53 -7.14
C LEU A 294 20.24 -26.84 -6.82
N LEU A 295 19.48 -27.90 -6.56
CA LEU A 295 20.02 -29.16 -6.02
C LEU A 295 19.82 -30.31 -7.00
N THR A 296 20.88 -31.06 -7.26
CA THR A 296 20.82 -32.30 -8.04
C THR A 296 21.03 -33.46 -7.09
N ARG A 297 20.20 -34.49 -7.18
CA ARG A 297 20.29 -35.70 -6.36
C ARG A 297 21.60 -36.43 -6.66
N VAL A 298 22.23 -36.95 -5.61
CA VAL A 298 23.44 -37.79 -5.73
C VAL A 298 23.26 -39.09 -4.98
N GLY A 299 23.47 -40.21 -5.68
CA GLY A 299 23.18 -41.57 -5.21
C GLY A 299 21.78 -42.04 -5.57
#